data_AF-A0A965Z041-F1
#
_entry.id   AF-A0A965Z041-F1
#
_cell.length_a   1.000
_cell.length_b   1.000
_cell.length_c   1.000
_cell.angle_alpha   90.00
_cell.angle_beta   90.00
_cell.angle_gamma   90.00
#
_symmetry.space_group_name_H-M   'P 1'
#
loop_
_entity.id
_entity.type
_entity.pdbx_description
1 polymer ?
#
loop_
_entity_poly.entity_id
_entity_poly.type
_entity_poly.pdbx_seq_one_letter_code
_entity_poly.pdbx_strand_id
1 'polypeptide(L)'
;NAIGLSGVDANLIPAVRRSPEPIDYGFVGDPDPTQINASFLSQLAESGIVPVFCAITHDGNGSLLNTNADTIAYSVATALSEKYETILYYCFEKEGVLRDLNDPQSLVLTMTQEECESLKQEGIVADGMIPKLDNSFRAIAQGVSKVIILHATNILTGRGTLLSGSVVKE
;
A
#
# COMPACT_ATOMS: atom_id res chain seq x y z
N ASN A 1 -12.88 7.19 -17.43
CA ASN A 1 -11.69 7.81 -18.05
C ASN A 1 -10.48 7.48 -17.20
N ALA A 2 -9.39 6.99 -17.77
CA ALA A 2 -8.16 6.66 -17.03
C ALA A 2 -6.95 7.34 -17.68
N ILE A 3 -5.92 7.65 -16.88
CA ILE A 3 -4.66 8.21 -17.34
C ILE A 3 -3.48 7.43 -16.74
N GLY A 4 -2.55 7.01 -17.59
CA GLY A 4 -1.31 6.35 -17.16
C GLY A 4 -0.28 7.37 -16.70
N LEU A 5 0.30 7.16 -15.52
CA LEU A 5 1.26 8.04 -14.87
C LEU A 5 2.39 7.22 -14.23
N SER A 6 3.52 7.87 -14.04
CA SER A 6 4.60 7.48 -13.13
C SER A 6 4.64 8.45 -11.95
N GLY A 7 5.52 8.20 -10.98
CA GLY A 7 5.82 9.16 -9.93
C GLY A 7 6.49 10.44 -10.44
N VAL A 8 7.06 10.41 -11.65
CA VAL A 8 7.78 11.55 -12.26
C VAL A 8 6.83 12.59 -12.83
N ASP A 9 5.72 12.13 -13.40
CA ASP A 9 4.73 12.99 -14.03
C ASP A 9 4.20 13.98 -13.00
N ALA A 10 4.31 15.28 -13.30
CA ALA A 10 3.90 16.36 -12.41
C ALA A 10 4.47 16.29 -10.97
N ASN A 11 5.65 15.68 -10.78
CA ASN A 11 6.28 15.51 -9.47
C ASN A 11 5.32 14.80 -8.48
N LEU A 12 4.64 13.76 -8.95
CA LEU A 12 3.58 13.08 -8.22
C LEU A 12 4.09 12.31 -7.01
N ILE A 13 5.19 11.56 -7.18
CA ILE A 13 5.75 10.69 -6.15
C ILE A 13 7.28 10.86 -6.11
N PRO A 14 7.78 11.91 -5.43
CA PRO A 14 9.18 12.05 -5.11
C PRO A 14 9.62 10.91 -4.16
N ALA A 15 10.86 10.46 -4.32
CA ALA A 15 11.44 9.42 -3.48
C ALA A 15 12.91 9.71 -3.17
N VAL A 16 13.38 9.17 -2.05
CA VAL A 16 14.81 9.20 -1.71
C VAL A 16 15.43 7.89 -2.17
N ARG A 17 16.58 7.95 -2.84
CA ARG A 17 17.33 6.75 -3.17
C ARG A 17 17.74 6.04 -1.87
N ARG A 18 17.39 4.75 -1.76
CA ARG A 18 17.72 3.93 -0.61
C ARG A 18 19.23 3.91 -0.37
N SER A 19 19.63 3.96 0.90
CA SER A 19 21.02 3.85 1.32
C SER A 19 21.68 2.61 0.70
N PRO A 20 22.92 2.73 0.18
CA PRO A 20 23.68 1.57 -0.31
C PRO A 20 24.21 0.67 0.82
N GLU A 21 24.06 1.10 2.08
CA GLU A 21 24.46 0.35 3.27
C GLU A 21 23.22 -0.18 4.01
N PRO A 22 23.23 -1.45 4.47
CA PRO A 22 24.31 -2.45 4.35
C PRO A 22 24.33 -3.21 3.02
N ILE A 23 23.32 -3.01 2.16
CA ILE A 23 23.19 -3.67 0.85
C ILE A 23 22.83 -2.60 -0.19
N ASP A 24 23.61 -2.53 -1.27
CA ASP A 24 23.32 -1.62 -2.39
C ASP A 24 22.31 -2.25 -3.35
N TYR A 25 21.07 -1.77 -3.27
CA TYR A 25 19.99 -2.16 -4.16
C TYR A 25 20.01 -1.37 -5.49
N GLY A 26 21.00 -0.50 -5.72
CA GLY A 26 21.11 0.34 -6.90
C GLY A 26 20.12 1.50 -6.87
N PHE A 27 19.38 1.69 -7.97
CA PHE A 27 18.40 2.77 -8.13
C PHE A 27 17.04 2.39 -7.54
N VAL A 28 17.01 2.10 -6.24
CA VAL A 28 15.76 1.85 -5.52
C VAL A 28 15.35 3.08 -4.73
N GLY A 29 14.08 3.48 -4.84
CA GLY A 29 13.54 4.68 -4.22
C GLY A 29 12.50 4.37 -3.15
N ASP A 30 12.62 5.07 -2.02
CA ASP A 30 11.66 5.06 -0.92
C ASP A 30 10.89 6.39 -0.89
N PRO A 31 9.61 6.40 -1.30
CA PRO A 31 8.78 7.61 -1.29
C PRO A 31 8.34 7.97 0.14
N ASP A 32 8.30 9.26 0.42
CA ASP A 32 7.70 9.83 1.63
C ASP A 32 6.25 10.25 1.32
N PRO A 33 5.22 9.68 1.99
CA PRO A 33 3.83 10.06 1.77
C PRO A 33 3.57 11.57 1.91
N THR A 34 4.31 12.27 2.78
CA THR A 34 4.14 13.72 2.99
C THR A 34 4.59 14.56 1.80
N GLN A 35 5.39 14.00 0.90
CA GLN A 35 5.92 14.67 -0.30
C GLN A 35 5.09 14.35 -1.56
N ILE A 36 4.08 13.48 -1.47
CA ILE A 36 3.23 13.15 -2.60
C ILE A 36 2.37 14.35 -2.96
N ASN A 37 2.24 14.61 -4.26
CA ASN A 37 1.41 15.70 -4.78
C ASN A 37 -0.09 15.31 -4.72
N ALA A 38 -0.62 15.17 -3.51
CA ALA A 38 -2.01 14.80 -3.25
C ALA A 38 -3.00 15.83 -3.83
N SER A 39 -2.61 17.10 -3.96
CA SER A 39 -3.42 18.15 -4.59
C SER A 39 -3.73 17.83 -6.05
N PHE A 40 -2.71 17.47 -6.84
CA PHE A 40 -2.92 17.11 -8.24
C PHE A 40 -3.72 15.81 -8.39
N LEU A 41 -3.46 14.80 -7.55
CA LEU A 41 -4.27 13.57 -7.51
C LEU A 41 -5.74 13.86 -7.19
N SER A 42 -5.99 14.76 -6.25
CA SER A 42 -7.35 15.20 -5.88
C SER A 42 -8.06 15.82 -7.08
N GLN A 43 -7.39 16.71 -7.83
CA GLN A 43 -7.96 17.33 -9.03
C GLN A 43 -8.31 16.31 -10.13
N LEU A 44 -7.46 15.29 -10.33
CA LEU A 44 -7.77 14.20 -11.26
C LEU A 44 -9.00 13.41 -10.80
N ALA A 45 -9.07 13.03 -9.53
CA ALA A 45 -10.20 12.30 -8.98
C ALA A 45 -11.51 13.10 -9.05
N GLU A 46 -11.47 14.38 -8.67
CA GLU A 46 -12.62 15.30 -8.68
C GLU A 46 -13.12 15.59 -10.11
N SER A 47 -12.25 15.50 -11.12
CA SER A 47 -12.62 15.59 -12.54
C SER A 47 -13.09 14.26 -13.14
N GLY A 48 -13.20 13.19 -12.34
CA GLY A 48 -13.65 11.88 -12.78
C GLY A 48 -12.61 11.10 -13.59
N ILE A 49 -11.34 11.46 -13.48
CA ILE A 49 -10.21 10.75 -14.08
C ILE A 49 -9.63 9.76 -13.06
N VAL A 50 -9.43 8.52 -13.47
CA VAL A 50 -8.78 7.48 -12.67
C VAL A 50 -7.28 7.44 -12.98
N PRO A 51 -6.40 7.83 -12.05
CA PRO A 51 -4.95 7.69 -12.22
C PRO A 51 -4.54 6.21 -12.18
N VAL A 52 -3.64 5.81 -13.08
CA VAL A 52 -3.06 4.46 -13.13
C VAL A 52 -1.55 4.59 -13.09
N PHE A 53 -0.91 4.06 -12.05
CA PHE A 53 0.52 4.24 -11.81
C PHE A 53 1.37 3.05 -12.26
N CYS A 54 2.52 3.33 -12.88
CA CYS A 54 3.66 2.41 -12.87
C CYS A 54 4.57 2.68 -11.67
N ALA A 55 5.39 1.71 -11.28
CA ALA A 55 6.19 1.74 -10.05
C ALA A 55 7.57 2.42 -10.24
N ILE A 56 7.59 3.56 -10.92
CA ILE A 56 8.79 4.39 -11.14
C ILE A 56 8.62 5.73 -10.45
N THR A 57 9.60 6.12 -9.64
CA THR A 57 9.66 7.40 -8.91
C THR A 57 10.91 8.18 -9.34
N HIS A 58 11.15 9.33 -8.71
CA HIS A 58 12.34 10.14 -8.99
C HIS A 58 12.93 10.76 -7.72
N ASP A 59 14.23 11.07 -7.77
CA ASP A 59 14.98 11.73 -6.69
C ASP A 59 14.88 13.26 -6.67
N GLY A 60 14.18 13.84 -7.65
CA GLY A 60 14.08 15.30 -7.84
C GLY A 60 15.29 15.93 -8.53
N ASN A 61 16.35 15.15 -8.79
CA ASN A 61 17.59 15.57 -9.42
C ASN A 61 17.77 14.98 -10.83
N GLY A 62 16.71 14.40 -11.40
CA GLY A 62 16.69 13.83 -12.74
C GLY A 62 16.98 12.32 -12.80
N SER A 63 17.18 11.66 -11.66
CA SER A 63 17.33 10.19 -11.63
C SER A 63 15.98 9.52 -11.46
N LEU A 64 15.77 8.45 -12.23
CA LEU A 64 14.64 7.53 -12.05
C LEU A 64 14.99 6.48 -11.00
N LEU A 65 14.02 6.14 -10.17
CA LEU A 65 14.14 5.13 -9.12
C LEU A 65 13.05 4.07 -9.29
N ASN A 66 13.44 2.82 -9.12
CA ASN A 66 12.52 1.70 -9.03
C ASN A 66 11.95 1.64 -7.61
N THR A 67 10.63 1.55 -7.48
CA THR A 67 9.96 1.48 -6.17
C THR A 67 9.06 0.27 -6.15
N ASN A 68 8.89 -0.36 -4.99
CA ASN A 68 7.93 -1.45 -4.85
C ASN A 68 6.50 -0.91 -5.06
N ALA A 69 5.68 -1.61 -5.87
CA ALA A 69 4.32 -1.17 -6.17
C ALA A 69 3.40 -1.12 -4.93
N ASP A 70 3.60 -2.01 -3.95
CA ASP A 70 2.87 -1.96 -2.68
C ASP A 70 3.23 -0.66 -1.93
N THR A 71 4.51 -0.27 -1.94
CA THR A 71 4.96 1.00 -1.36
C THR A 71 4.35 2.21 -2.07
N ILE A 72 4.23 2.20 -3.39
CA ILE A 72 3.52 3.25 -4.14
C ILE A 72 2.06 3.36 -3.69
N ALA A 73 1.35 2.23 -3.64
CA ALA A 73 -0.06 2.19 -3.25
C ALA A 73 -0.26 2.68 -1.82
N TYR A 74 0.59 2.21 -0.88
CA TYR A 74 0.64 2.70 0.50
C TYR A 74 0.85 4.21 0.55
N SER A 75 1.89 4.74 -0.10
CA SER A 75 2.23 6.15 0.05
C SER A 75 1.14 7.05 -0.55
N VAL A 76 0.59 6.70 -1.72
CA VAL A 76 -0.53 7.43 -2.33
C VAL A 76 -1.78 7.38 -1.46
N ALA A 77 -2.13 6.22 -0.90
CA ALA A 77 -3.28 6.08 -0.03
C ALA A 77 -3.13 6.91 1.25
N THR A 78 -1.96 6.86 1.89
CA THR A 78 -1.66 7.71 3.04
C THR A 78 -1.80 9.20 2.70
N ALA A 79 -1.20 9.66 1.60
CA ALA A 79 -1.26 11.07 1.21
C ALA A 79 -2.70 11.55 0.93
N LEU A 80 -3.53 10.71 0.32
CA LEU A 80 -4.94 11.03 0.06
C LEU A 80 -5.82 10.92 1.32
N SER A 81 -5.41 10.13 2.32
CA SER A 81 -6.16 9.97 3.57
C SER A 81 -6.29 11.25 4.40
N GLU A 82 -5.40 12.23 4.19
CA GLU A 82 -5.50 13.57 4.79
C GLU A 82 -6.69 14.37 4.25
N LYS A 83 -7.20 14.01 3.06
CA LYS A 83 -8.27 14.73 2.35
C LYS A 83 -9.57 13.93 2.25
N TYR A 84 -9.48 12.61 2.19
CA TYR A 84 -10.60 11.72 1.92
C TYR A 84 -10.60 10.50 2.85
N GLU A 85 -11.78 9.96 3.13
CA GLU A 85 -11.89 8.60 3.66
C GLU A 85 -11.30 7.63 2.63
N THR A 86 -10.12 7.08 2.93
CA THR A 86 -9.33 6.31 1.96
C THR A 86 -9.26 4.86 2.37
N ILE A 87 -9.58 3.96 1.43
CA ILE A 87 -9.48 2.52 1.59
C ILE A 87 -8.41 2.00 0.63
N LEU A 88 -7.45 1.25 1.16
CA LEU A 88 -6.39 0.63 0.36
C LEU A 88 -6.72 -0.84 0.12
N TYR A 89 -6.73 -1.25 -1.15
CA TYR A 89 -6.93 -2.63 -1.55
C TYR A 89 -5.62 -3.23 -2.05
N TYR A 90 -5.19 -4.33 -1.44
CA TYR A 90 -4.10 -5.15 -1.94
C TYR A 90 -4.65 -6.42 -2.58
N CYS A 91 -4.38 -6.56 -3.88
CA CYS A 91 -4.79 -7.71 -4.67
C CYS A 91 -3.62 -8.70 -4.78
N PHE A 92 -3.75 -9.89 -4.19
CA PHE A 92 -2.75 -10.95 -4.25
C PHE A 92 -3.31 -12.24 -4.85
N GLU A 93 -2.46 -13.27 -4.95
CA GLU A 93 -2.81 -14.57 -5.54
C GLU A 93 -3.73 -15.41 -4.65
N LYS A 94 -3.84 -15.08 -3.36
CA LYS A 94 -4.70 -15.77 -2.39
C LYS A 94 -5.93 -14.93 -2.08
N GLU A 95 -6.98 -15.61 -1.61
CA GLU A 95 -8.26 -15.00 -1.22
C GLU A 95 -8.14 -13.93 -0.13
N GLY A 96 -7.04 -13.95 0.64
CA GLY A 96 -6.73 -13.05 1.74
C GLY A 96 -5.63 -13.64 2.61
N VAL A 97 -5.64 -13.31 3.90
CA VAL A 97 -4.80 -13.97 4.91
C VAL A 97 -5.47 -15.27 5.35
N LEU A 98 -4.78 -16.39 5.17
CA LEU A 98 -5.23 -17.73 5.53
C LEU A 98 -4.51 -18.20 6.79
N ARG A 99 -5.20 -18.86 7.73
CA ARG A 99 -4.55 -19.54 8.86
C ARG A 99 -3.84 -20.82 8.43
N ASP A 100 -4.32 -21.47 7.38
CA ASP A 100 -3.69 -22.61 6.72
C ASP A 100 -3.69 -22.37 5.20
N LEU A 101 -2.50 -22.31 4.60
CA LEU A 101 -2.34 -22.09 3.16
C LEU A 101 -2.97 -23.19 2.29
N ASN A 102 -3.23 -24.37 2.86
CA ASN A 102 -3.84 -25.51 2.17
C ASN A 102 -5.36 -25.57 2.36
N ASP A 103 -5.94 -24.76 3.25
CA ASP A 103 -7.37 -24.69 3.48
C ASP A 103 -7.93 -23.30 3.11
N PRO A 104 -8.59 -23.17 1.95
CA PRO A 104 -9.26 -21.93 1.55
C PRO A 104 -10.38 -21.46 2.50
N GLN A 105 -10.91 -22.34 3.35
CA GLN A 105 -11.90 -21.98 4.38
C GLN A 105 -11.27 -21.33 5.61
N SER A 106 -9.94 -21.41 5.75
CA SER A 106 -9.19 -20.80 6.85
C SER A 106 -8.98 -19.28 6.71
N LEU A 107 -9.75 -18.64 5.84
CA LEU A 107 -9.70 -17.20 5.59
C LEU A 107 -10.00 -16.40 6.86
N VAL A 108 -9.06 -15.54 7.24
CA VAL A 108 -9.25 -14.56 8.29
C VAL A 108 -10.06 -13.40 7.72
N LEU A 109 -11.29 -13.22 8.17
CA LEU A 109 -12.18 -12.16 7.66
C LEU A 109 -11.79 -10.77 8.17
N THR A 110 -11.32 -10.69 9.42
CA THR A 110 -10.87 -9.45 10.03
C THR A 110 -9.64 -9.74 10.88
N MET A 111 -8.67 -8.83 10.84
CA MET A 111 -7.42 -8.94 11.58
C MET A 111 -7.03 -7.59 12.16
N THR A 112 -6.82 -7.58 13.47
CA THR A 112 -6.22 -6.45 14.19
C THR A 112 -4.70 -6.54 14.19
N GLN A 113 -4.03 -5.45 14.57
CA GLN A 113 -2.57 -5.43 14.69
C GLN A 113 -2.08 -6.44 15.74
N GLU A 114 -2.79 -6.58 16.86
CA GLU A 114 -2.45 -7.53 17.93
C GLU A 114 -2.55 -8.98 17.45
N GLU A 115 -3.63 -9.32 16.73
CA GLU A 115 -3.80 -10.65 16.13
C GLU A 115 -2.73 -10.93 15.08
N CYS A 116 -2.37 -9.93 14.27
CA CYS A 116 -1.28 -10.06 13.31
C CYS A 116 0.05 -10.40 13.99
N GLU A 117 0.40 -9.71 15.08
CA GLU A 117 1.63 -9.99 15.83
C GLU A 117 1.61 -11.40 16.46
N SER A 118 0.47 -11.86 16.99
CA SER A 118 0.33 -13.23 17.48
C SER A 118 0.58 -14.25 16.36
N LEU A 119 -0.05 -14.07 15.20
CA LEU A 119 0.07 -14.99 14.07
C LEU A 119 1.50 -15.01 13.47
N LYS A 120 2.22 -13.89 13.53
CA LYS A 120 3.65 -13.84 13.18
C LYS A 120 4.49 -14.66 14.16
N GLN A 121 4.26 -14.52 15.46
CA GLN A 121 4.99 -15.26 16.50
C GLN A 121 4.70 -16.77 16.44
N GLU A 122 3.48 -17.14 16.06
CA GLU A 122 3.08 -18.54 15.83
C GLU A 122 3.64 -19.14 14.53
N GLY A 123 4.29 -18.33 13.68
CA GLY A 123 4.84 -18.77 12.39
C GLY A 123 3.77 -19.10 11.33
N ILE A 124 2.54 -18.62 11.52
CA ILE A 124 1.40 -18.86 10.62
C ILE A 124 1.49 -17.94 9.40
N VAL A 125 1.97 -16.70 9.58
CA VAL A 125 2.16 -15.75 8.50
C VAL A 125 3.41 -16.09 7.70
N ALA A 126 3.26 -16.40 6.41
CA ALA A 126 4.39 -16.64 5.52
C ALA A 126 5.30 -15.40 5.40
N ASP A 127 6.62 -15.61 5.30
CA ASP A 127 7.62 -14.54 5.30
C ASP A 127 7.33 -13.42 4.27
N GLY A 128 6.83 -13.78 3.09
CA GLY A 128 6.49 -12.80 2.05
C GLY A 128 5.28 -11.92 2.37
N MET A 129 4.42 -12.33 3.31
CA MET A 129 3.23 -11.59 3.73
C MET A 129 3.54 -10.61 4.87
N ILE A 130 4.58 -10.86 5.66
CA ILE A 130 4.95 -10.01 6.81
C ILE A 130 5.16 -8.54 6.38
N PRO A 131 5.99 -8.22 5.36
CA PRO A 131 6.18 -6.82 4.95
C PRO A 131 4.90 -6.15 4.44
N LYS A 132 3.98 -6.94 3.87
CA LYS A 132 2.70 -6.45 3.34
C LYS A 132 1.75 -6.08 4.47
N LEU A 133 1.69 -6.90 5.52
CA LEU A 133 0.92 -6.62 6.72
C LEU A 133 1.50 -5.41 7.47
N ASP A 134 2.82 -5.31 7.58
CA ASP A 134 3.49 -4.17 8.22
C ASP A 134 3.17 -2.86 7.50
N ASN A 135 3.29 -2.84 6.17
CA ASN A 135 2.90 -1.68 5.36
C ASN A 135 1.43 -1.33 5.53
N SER A 136 0.56 -2.34 5.63
CA SER A 136 -0.88 -2.16 5.78
C SER A 136 -1.24 -1.51 7.13
N PHE A 137 -0.71 -2.03 8.23
CA PHE A 137 -0.96 -1.44 9.56
C PHE A 137 -0.31 -0.07 9.70
N ARG A 138 0.84 0.15 9.07
CA ARG A 138 1.45 1.49 8.98
C ARG A 138 0.56 2.47 8.20
N ALA A 139 -0.09 2.04 7.12
CA ALA A 139 -1.07 2.85 6.40
C ALA A 139 -2.21 3.29 7.31
N ILE A 140 -2.77 2.35 8.07
CA ILE A 140 -3.88 2.61 8.98
C ILE A 140 -3.47 3.59 10.08
N ALA A 141 -2.29 3.39 10.67
CA ALA A 141 -1.74 4.28 11.69
C ALA A 141 -1.51 5.71 11.17
N GLN A 142 -1.40 5.90 9.85
CA GLN A 142 -1.20 7.19 9.21
C GLN A 142 -2.47 7.78 8.59
N GLY A 143 -3.64 7.23 8.90
CA GLY A 143 -4.94 7.82 8.55
C GLY A 143 -5.73 7.07 7.48
N VAL A 144 -5.14 6.07 6.81
CA VAL A 144 -5.90 5.19 5.91
C VAL A 144 -6.98 4.47 6.71
N SER A 145 -8.23 4.56 6.26
CA SER A 145 -9.38 4.13 7.06
C SER A 145 -9.44 2.61 7.20
N LYS A 146 -9.14 1.89 6.13
CA LYS A 146 -9.13 0.42 6.07
C LYS A 146 -8.11 -0.07 5.05
N VAL A 147 -7.52 -1.22 5.32
CA VAL A 147 -6.77 -1.97 4.29
C VAL A 147 -7.45 -3.32 4.08
N ILE A 148 -7.64 -3.72 2.84
CA ILE A 148 -8.28 -4.99 2.50
C ILE A 148 -7.32 -5.80 1.64
N ILE A 149 -6.99 -7.00 2.10
CA ILE A 149 -6.19 -7.97 1.34
C ILE A 149 -7.14 -8.99 0.72
N LEU A 150 -7.15 -9.09 -0.61
CA LEU A 150 -8.07 -9.96 -1.34
C LEU A 150 -7.44 -10.54 -2.61
N HIS A 151 -8.12 -11.50 -3.23
CA HIS A 151 -7.84 -11.91 -4.61
C HIS A 151 -8.49 -10.95 -5.60
N ALA A 152 -7.84 -10.65 -6.74
CA ALA A 152 -8.32 -9.64 -7.69
C ALA A 152 -9.77 -9.87 -8.19
N THR A 153 -10.22 -11.12 -8.30
CA THR A 153 -11.61 -11.45 -8.70
C THR A 153 -12.65 -11.04 -7.65
N ASN A 154 -12.22 -10.84 -6.41
CA ASN A 154 -13.10 -10.54 -5.29
C ASN A 154 -13.27 -9.03 -5.06
N ILE A 155 -12.60 -8.17 -5.82
CA ILE A 155 -12.61 -6.71 -5.62
C ILE A 155 -14.04 -6.13 -5.55
N LEU A 156 -14.97 -6.68 -6.33
CA LEU A 156 -16.38 -6.25 -6.35
C LEU A 156 -17.24 -6.90 -5.25
N THR A 157 -16.81 -8.06 -4.75
CA THR A 157 -17.53 -8.80 -3.69
C THR A 157 -17.10 -8.39 -2.29
N GLY A 158 -15.90 -7.79 -2.16
CA GLY A 158 -15.28 -7.49 -0.88
C GLY A 158 -14.82 -8.71 -0.09
N ARG A 159 -14.85 -9.93 -0.67
CA ARG A 159 -14.36 -11.15 -0.01
C ARG A 159 -12.83 -11.10 0.11
N GLY A 160 -12.36 -10.96 1.35
CA GLY A 160 -10.95 -11.00 1.71
C GLY A 160 -10.76 -10.76 3.20
N THR A 161 -9.55 -10.38 3.57
CA THR A 161 -9.18 -10.02 4.94
C THR A 161 -9.24 -8.51 5.11
N LEU A 162 -10.13 -8.03 5.97
CA LEU A 162 -10.16 -6.65 6.43
C LEU A 162 -9.13 -6.45 7.53
N LEU A 163 -8.20 -5.52 7.34
CA LEU A 163 -7.28 -5.07 8.37
C LEU A 163 -7.87 -3.83 9.05
N SER A 164 -7.99 -3.89 10.36
CA SER A 164 -8.49 -2.79 11.19
C SER A 164 -7.49 -2.44 12.27
N GLY A 165 -7.24 -1.15 12.46
CA GLY A 165 -6.44 -0.61 13.55
C GLY A 165 -7.19 0.51 14.27
N SER A 166 -6.75 0.87 15.47
CA SER A 166 -7.25 2.04 16.17
C SER A 166 -6.67 3.29 15.51
N VAL A 167 -7.50 4.10 14.86
CA VAL A 167 -7.07 5.41 14.35
C VAL A 167 -6.87 6.32 15.55
N VAL A 168 -5.62 6.64 15.90
CA VAL A 168 -5.33 7.72 16.84
C VAL A 168 -5.47 9.03 16.05
N LYS A 169 -6.66 9.62 16.06
CA LYS A 169 -6.84 11.01 15.62
C LYS A 169 -6.55 11.90 16.83
N GLU A 170 -5.45 12.66 16.79
CA GLU A 170 -5.27 13.86 17.61
C GLU A 170 -6.10 15.03 17.05
#